data_AF-A0A9E4A7V7-F1
#
_entry.id   AF-A0A9E4A7V7-F1
#
_cell.length_a   1.000
_cell.length_b   1.000
_cell.length_c   1.000
_cell.angle_alpha   90.00
_cell.angle_beta   90.00
_cell.angle_gamma   90.00
#
_symmetry.space_group_name_H-M   'P 1'
#
loop_
_entity.id
_entity.type
_entity.pdbx_description
1 polymer ?
#
loop_
_entity_poly.entity_id
_entity_poly.type
_entity_poly.pdbx_seq_one_letter_code
_entity_poly.pdbx_strand_id
1 'polypeptide(L)' 'MKIPILYGPRDLRMEEHPLDTDNLKPKDIWIETEISALKIGTDRGNYEGAEQVPGAPGYPRWVGDSNLGVVRG' A
#
# COMPACT_ATOMS: atom_id res chain seq x y z
N MET A 1 -1.21 -5.91 11.34
CA MET A 1 -1.99 -5.22 10.31
C MET A 1 -1.80 -5.94 9.01
N LYS A 2 -2.88 -6.22 8.29
CA LYS A 2 -2.85 -7.01 7.07
C LYS A 2 -2.66 -6.09 5.88
N ILE A 3 -1.59 -6.26 5.11
CA ILE A 3 -1.27 -5.42 3.95
C ILE A 3 -1.08 -6.25 2.67
N PRO A 4 -1.54 -5.76 1.51
CA PRO A 4 -1.31 -6.41 0.22
C PRO A 4 0.10 -6.07 -0.31
N ILE A 5 0.95 -7.07 -0.47
CA ILE A 5 2.32 -6.94 -1.01
C ILE A 5 2.40 -7.62 -2.38
N LEU A 6 2.88 -6.87 -3.37
CA LEU A 6 3.10 -7.34 -4.74
C LEU A 6 4.57 -7.72 -4.91
N TYR A 7 4.84 -8.99 -5.19
CA TYR A 7 6.20 -9.55 -5.40
C TYR A 7 6.64 -9.56 -6.86
N GLY A 8 5.69 -9.37 -7.76
CA GLY A 8 5.87 -9.42 -9.20
C GLY A 8 4.51 -9.31 -9.87
N PRO A 9 4.47 -9.22 -11.21
CA PRO A 9 3.22 -9.26 -11.95
C PRO A 9 2.39 -10.48 -11.52
N ARG A 10 1.15 -10.23 -11.12
CA ARG A 10 0.15 -11.23 -10.69
C ARG A 10 0.49 -12.02 -9.43
N ASP A 11 1.49 -11.59 -8.66
CA ASP A 11 1.90 -12.20 -7.40
C ASP A 11 1.60 -11.27 -6.22
N LEU A 12 0.30 -11.06 -5.96
CA LEU A 12 -0.20 -10.25 -4.84
C LEU A 12 -0.51 -11.15 -3.65
N ARG A 13 0.12 -10.85 -2.51
CA ARG A 13 0.00 -11.64 -1.28
C ARG A 13 -0.50 -10.76 -0.16
N MET A 14 -1.39 -11.30 0.67
CA MET A 14 -1.79 -10.63 1.91
C MET A 14 -0.84 -11.06 3.02
N GLU A 15 -0.19 -10.10 3.65
CA GLU A 15 0.78 -10.35 4.73
C GLU A 15 0.40 -9.65 6.02
N GLU A 16 0.73 -10.25 7.15
CA GLU A 16 0.62 -9.61 8.46
C GLU A 16 1.92 -8.88 8.81
N HIS A 17 1.80 -7.59 9.11
CA HIS A 17 2.91 -6.72 9.52
C HIS A 17 2.62 -6.10 10.90
N PRO A 18 3.60 -5.92 11.78
CA PRO A 18 3.40 -5.17 13.01
C PRO A 18 3.09 -3.70 12.69
N LEU A 19 2.23 -3.07 13.49
CA LEU A 19 2.03 -1.62 13.47
C LEU A 19 2.97 -1.02 14.53
N ASP A 20 3.83 -0.08 14.12
CA ASP A 20 4.72 0.68 15.01
C ASP A 20 4.27 2.15 15.02
N THR A 21 3.57 2.54 16.08
CA THR A 21 3.16 3.94 16.31
C THR A 21 4.13 4.70 17.21
N ASP A 22 5.13 4.02 17.78
CA ASP A 22 6.07 4.62 18.73
C ASP A 22 7.17 5.43 18.00
N ASN A 23 7.33 5.21 16.69
CA ASN A 23 8.35 5.84 15.85
C ASN A 23 7.77 6.83 14.81
N LEU A 24 6.63 7.44 15.08
CA LEU A 24 6.06 8.49 14.23
C LEU A 24 6.87 9.79 14.36
N LYS A 25 7.20 10.44 13.23
CA LYS A 25 7.85 11.76 13.26
C LYS A 25 6.86 12.84 13.69
N PRO A 26 7.31 14.03 14.12
CA PRO A 26 6.41 15.09 14.61
C PRO A 26 5.33 15.59 13.63
N LYS A 27 5.38 15.21 12.35
CA LYS A 27 4.40 15.60 11.32
C LYS A 27 3.74 14.39 10.64
N ASP A 28 4.04 13.18 11.08
CA ASP A 28 3.37 11.99 10.58
C ASP A 28 2.06 11.81 11.38
N ILE A 29 1.05 11.26 10.73
CA ILE A 29 -0.24 10.93 11.35
C ILE A 29 -0.51 9.45 11.17
N TRP A 30 -1.10 8.82 12.18
CA TRP A 30 -1.53 7.44 12.07
C TRP A 30 -3.00 7.39 11.66
N ILE A 31 -3.23 6.78 10.49
CA ILE A 31 -4.57 6.53 9.94
C ILE A 31 -4.85 5.04 10.02
N GLU A 32 -5.92 4.68 10.73
CA GLU A 32 -6.51 3.34 10.62
C GLU A 32 -7.39 3.29 9.38
N THR A 33 -7.00 2.47 8.40
CA THR A 33 -7.72 2.35 7.13
C THR A 33 -9.01 1.57 7.31
N GLU A 34 -10.13 2.19 6.91
CA GLU A 34 -11.47 1.58 6.89
C GLU A 34 -11.78 1.03 5.49
N ILE A 35 -11.35 1.76 4.45
CA ILE A 35 -11.61 1.42 3.05
C ILE A 35 -10.34 1.67 2.24
N SER A 36 -9.96 0.67 1.42
CA SER A 36 -8.98 0.81 0.35
C SER A 36 -9.67 0.59 -0.99
N ALA A 37 -9.51 1.53 -1.92
CA ALA A 37 -10.05 1.45 -3.26
C ALA A 37 -8.94 1.12 -4.27
N LEU A 38 -9.25 0.21 -5.22
CA LEU A 38 -8.35 -0.17 -6.30
C LEU A 38 -8.75 0.53 -7.60
N LYS A 39 -7.80 1.23 -8.22
CA LYS A 39 -7.95 1.91 -9.50
C LYS A 39 -7.62 0.97 -10.65
N ILE A 40 -8.47 0.96 -11.66
CA ILE A 40 -8.25 0.19 -12.89
C ILE A 40 -7.03 0.63 -13.70
N GLY A 41 -6.54 1.86 -13.50
CA GLY A 41 -5.30 2.34 -14.12
C GLY A 41 -4.08 1.87 -13.35
N THR A 42 -3.83 2.49 -12.20
CA THR A 42 -2.61 2.29 -11.41
C THR A 42 -2.53 0.90 -10.78
N ASP A 43 -3.53 0.48 -10.00
CA ASP A 43 -3.44 -0.76 -9.23
C ASP A 43 -3.50 -1.99 -10.13
N ARG A 44 -4.43 -2.00 -11.10
CA ARG A 44 -4.50 -3.09 -12.08
C ARG A 44 -3.26 -3.11 -12.98
N GLY A 45 -2.77 -1.98 -13.47
CA GLY A 45 -1.56 -1.91 -14.27
C GLY A 45 -0.34 -2.44 -13.52
N ASN A 46 -0.18 -2.04 -12.25
CA ASN A 46 0.86 -2.58 -11.37
C ASN A 46 0.73 -4.10 -11.19
N TYR A 47 -0.49 -4.59 -10.94
CA TYR A 47 -0.75 -6.02 -10.80
C TYR A 47 -0.48 -6.79 -12.09
N GLU A 48 -0.81 -6.26 -13.25
CA GLU A 48 -0.62 -6.92 -14.55
C GLU A 48 0.83 -6.84 -15.06
N GLY A 49 1.68 -5.98 -14.46
CA GLY A 49 3.07 -5.79 -14.87
C GLY A 49 3.26 -4.76 -15.99
N ALA A 50 2.42 -3.73 -16.02
CA ALA A 50 2.60 -2.58 -16.90
C ALA A 50 3.95 -1.88 -16.64
N GLU A 51 4.41 -1.10 -17.62
CA GLU A 51 5.65 -0.34 -17.50
C GLU A 51 5.65 0.53 -16.24
N GLN A 52 6.75 0.50 -15.48
CA GLN A 52 6.85 1.26 -14.26
C GLN A 52 6.86 2.76 -14.56
N VAL A 53 6.04 3.50 -13.80
CA VAL A 53 6.14 4.95 -13.75
C VAL A 53 7.49 5.34 -13.12
N PRO A 54 8.21 6.36 -13.66
CA PRO A 54 9.48 6.79 -13.10
C PRO A 54 9.38 7.11 -11.60
N GLY A 55 10.28 6.54 -10.80
CA GLY A 55 10.31 6.72 -9.34
C GLY A 55 9.45 5.74 -8.55
N ALA A 56 8.68 4.86 -9.20
CA ALA A 56 7.96 3.81 -8.50
C ALA A 56 8.93 2.79 -7.86
N PRO A 57 8.69 2.34 -6.61
CA PRO A 57 9.53 1.31 -6.00
C PRO A 57 9.45 0.00 -6.77
N GLY A 58 10.54 -0.78 -6.73
CA GLY A 58 10.61 -2.15 -7.24
C GLY A 58 9.79 -3.14 -6.41
N TYR A 59 9.82 -4.41 -6.78
CA TYR A 59 9.25 -5.48 -5.96
C TYR A 59 10.23 -5.93 -4.85
N PRO A 60 9.73 -6.38 -3.69
CA PRO A 60 8.33 -6.36 -3.25
C PRO A 60 7.88 -4.95 -2.83
N ARG A 61 6.59 -4.63 -3.03
CA ARG A 61 6.00 -3.34 -2.63
C ARG A 61 4.54 -3.46 -2.24
N TRP A 62 4.08 -2.55 -1.40
CA TRP A 62 2.66 -2.40 -1.08
C TRP A 62 1.88 -1.75 -2.24
N VAL A 63 0.57 -1.94 -2.27
CA VAL A 63 -0.37 -1.39 -3.27
C VAL A 63 -1.57 -0.72 -2.58
N GLY A 64 -2.41 0.00 -3.34
CA GLY A 64 -3.60 0.66 -2.81
C GLY A 64 -3.29 2.03 -2.20
N ASP A 65 -3.12 3.03 -3.05
CA ASP A 65 -2.84 4.43 -2.69
C ASP A 65 -4.11 5.28 -2.49
N SER A 66 -5.31 4.73 -2.73
CA SER A 66 -6.57 5.39 -2.41
C SER A 66 -7.21 4.78 -1.17
N ASN A 67 -7.04 5.46 -0.04
CA ASN A 67 -7.55 5.00 1.25
C ASN A 67 -8.44 6.05 1.91
N LEU A 68 -9.47 5.58 2.62
CA LEU A 68 -10.25 6.34 3.59
C LEU A 68 -10.03 5.68 4.95
N GLY A 69 -9.79 6.49 5.98
CA GLY A 69 -9.56 5.97 7.32
C GLY A 69 -9.82 7.00 8.41
N VAL A 70 -9.69 6.55 9.64
CA VAL A 70 -9.88 7.33 10.87
C VAL A 70 -8.50 7.70 11.43
N VAL A 71 -8.31 8.96 11.78
CA VAL A 71 -7.10 9.39 12.50
C VAL A 71 -7.16 8.83 13.92
N ARG A 72 -6.12 8.12 14.33
CA ARG A 72 -6.02 7.52 15.67
C ARG A 72 -4.98 8.18 16.57
N GLY A 73 -4.10 9.02 16.01
CA GLY A 73 -3.07 9.79 16.71
C GLY A 73 -2.65 11.01 15.92
#